data_AF-A0A3S3R2K9-F1
#
_entry.id   AF-A0A3S3R2K9-F1
#
_cell.length_a   1.000
_cell.length_b   1.000
_cell.length_c   1.000
_cell.angle_alpha   90.00
_cell.angle_beta   90.00
_cell.angle_gamma   90.00
#
_symmetry.space_group_name_H-M   'P 1'
#
loop_
_entity.id
_entity.type
_entity.pdbx_description
1 polymer ?
#
loop_
_entity_poly.entity_id
_entity_poly.type
_entity_poly.pdbx_seq_one_letter_code
_entity_poly.pdbx_strand_id
1 'polypeptide(L)'
;MTEQNQKQLGNTLWAIADQLRGAMNADDFRDYMLSFLFLRYLSDNYEAAVKKELGRDYPDLEDGDSRTPLAVWYKQNPDDIDELEQQMRRKTHYVVEPAFLWGNITEMARTQDEELLRTLQKGFDYIENESFASTFGGLFSEINLNSEKLGKDYSARNDKLCTIIKKIADGLAQFSTDSDTLGDAYEYLIGQFAAGSGKKAGEFYTPQQISSILSAIVILDCQEPTTGKKKYLESVLDFACGSGSLLLNVRGRLGPNGIGKIYGQEKNITTYNLARMNMLLHG
;
A
#
# COMPACT_ATOMS: atom_id res chain seq x y z
N MET A 1 17.44 -1.06 -4.01
CA MET A 1 17.53 -2.34 -3.26
C MET A 1 17.89 -3.48 -4.23
N THR A 2 18.53 -4.57 -3.81
CA THR A 2 18.82 -5.70 -4.72
C THR A 2 17.57 -6.55 -4.97
N GLU A 3 17.43 -7.12 -6.16
CA GLU A 3 16.35 -8.05 -6.55
C GLU A 3 16.19 -9.23 -5.55
N GLN A 4 17.25 -9.56 -4.81
CA GLN A 4 17.24 -10.56 -3.74
C GLN A 4 16.43 -10.13 -2.52
N ASN A 5 16.51 -8.87 -2.07
CA ASN A 5 15.75 -8.41 -0.91
C ASN A 5 14.25 -8.34 -1.22
N GLN A 6 13.88 -7.94 -2.45
CA GLN A 6 12.48 -7.97 -2.92
C GLN A 6 11.91 -9.40 -2.88
N LYS A 7 12.66 -10.38 -3.42
CA LYS A 7 12.27 -11.79 -3.38
C LYS A 7 12.19 -12.32 -1.95
N GLN A 8 13.11 -11.93 -1.07
CA GLN A 8 13.06 -12.33 0.34
C GLN A 8 11.82 -11.77 1.04
N LEU A 9 11.53 -10.47 0.89
CA LEU A 9 10.35 -9.83 1.45
C LEU A 9 9.07 -10.47 0.94
N GLY A 10 8.96 -10.65 -0.37
CA GLY A 10 7.85 -11.35 -1.00
C GLY A 10 7.66 -12.78 -0.48
N ASN A 11 8.74 -13.55 -0.36
CA ASN A 11 8.70 -14.90 0.19
C ASN A 11 8.30 -14.92 1.68
N THR A 12 8.76 -13.96 2.48
CA THR A 12 8.39 -13.82 3.89
C THR A 12 6.90 -13.54 4.02
N LEU A 13 6.38 -12.58 3.26
CA LEU A 13 4.96 -12.23 3.25
C LEU A 13 4.09 -13.39 2.75
N TRP A 14 4.55 -14.13 1.73
CA TRP A 14 3.88 -15.33 1.26
C TRP A 14 3.87 -16.45 2.31
N ALA A 15 5.00 -16.68 2.99
CA ALA A 15 5.07 -17.68 4.06
C ALA A 15 4.16 -17.35 5.23
N ILE A 16 4.05 -16.06 5.60
CA ILE A 16 3.09 -15.56 6.59
C ILE A 16 1.66 -15.86 6.11
N ALA A 17 1.37 -15.63 4.83
CA ALA A 17 0.07 -15.92 4.26
C ALA A 17 -0.29 -17.41 4.30
N ASP A 18 0.63 -18.29 3.92
CA ASP A 18 0.43 -19.74 3.97
C ASP A 18 0.21 -20.24 5.41
N GLN A 19 0.87 -19.65 6.40
CA GLN A 19 0.72 -20.01 7.81
C GLN A 19 -0.62 -19.53 8.40
N LEU A 20 -1.08 -18.33 8.00
CA LEU A 20 -2.19 -17.67 8.67
C LEU A 20 -3.54 -17.85 8.00
N ARG A 21 -3.57 -18.15 6.70
CA ARG A 21 -4.81 -18.29 5.93
C ARG A 21 -5.77 -19.32 6.55
N GLY A 22 -5.27 -20.42 7.11
CA GLY A 22 -6.11 -21.42 7.77
C GLY A 22 -7.26 -21.88 6.87
N ALA A 23 -8.51 -21.56 7.27
CA ALA A 23 -9.73 -21.88 6.52
C ALA A 23 -10.05 -20.88 5.37
N MET A 24 -9.32 -19.76 5.26
CA MET A 24 -9.45 -18.79 4.19
C MET A 24 -8.75 -19.29 2.92
N ASN A 25 -9.34 -19.00 1.76
CA ASN A 25 -8.66 -19.27 0.50
C ASN A 25 -7.56 -18.20 0.26
N ALA A 26 -6.67 -18.46 -0.70
CA ALA A 26 -5.55 -17.57 -0.99
C ALA A 26 -6.00 -16.18 -1.48
N ASP A 27 -7.10 -16.12 -2.23
CA ASP A 27 -7.67 -14.87 -2.75
C ASP A 27 -8.22 -13.98 -1.64
N ASP A 28 -8.94 -14.55 -0.65
CA ASP A 28 -9.44 -13.80 0.49
C ASP A 28 -8.27 -13.21 1.27
N PHE A 29 -7.25 -14.04 1.57
CA PHE A 29 -6.12 -13.62 2.40
C PHE A 29 -5.24 -12.57 1.70
N ARG A 30 -5.12 -12.64 0.38
CA ARG A 30 -4.48 -11.60 -0.44
C ARG A 30 -5.02 -10.22 -0.10
N ASP A 31 -6.33 -10.09 -0.06
CA ASP A 31 -6.97 -8.77 0.07
C ASP A 31 -6.65 -8.14 1.45
N TYR A 32 -6.50 -8.96 2.50
CA TYR A 32 -5.99 -8.49 3.81
C TYR A 32 -4.53 -8.05 3.73
N MET A 33 -3.67 -8.89 3.15
CA MET A 33 -2.23 -8.61 3.04
C MET A 33 -1.97 -7.31 2.29
N LEU A 34 -2.61 -7.15 1.12
CA LEU A 34 -2.45 -5.97 0.29
C LEU A 34 -2.99 -4.71 1.02
N SER A 35 -4.16 -4.79 1.65
CA SER A 35 -4.72 -3.67 2.41
C SER A 35 -3.82 -3.24 3.57
N PHE A 36 -3.25 -4.19 4.33
CA PHE A 36 -2.35 -3.87 5.44
C PHE A 36 -0.99 -3.34 5.00
N LEU A 37 -0.43 -3.86 3.91
CA LEU A 37 0.79 -3.30 3.32
C LEU A 37 0.56 -1.88 2.80
N PHE A 38 -0.60 -1.63 2.20
CA PHE A 38 -0.97 -0.30 1.75
C PHE A 38 -1.18 0.67 2.93
N LEU A 39 -1.84 0.22 4.01
CA LEU A 39 -1.96 1.02 5.25
C LEU A 39 -0.58 1.36 5.84
N ARG A 40 0.33 0.37 5.89
CA ARG A 40 1.73 0.61 6.30
C ARG A 40 2.38 1.67 5.43
N TYR A 41 2.30 1.52 4.12
CA TYR A 41 2.88 2.48 3.17
C TYR A 41 2.36 3.90 3.40
N LEU A 42 1.03 4.08 3.49
CA LEU A 42 0.44 5.39 3.75
C LEU A 42 0.92 5.98 5.08
N SER A 43 1.00 5.15 6.12
CA SER A 43 1.43 5.58 7.46
C SER A 43 2.90 6.01 7.46
N ASP A 44 3.79 5.15 6.95
CA ASP A 44 5.23 5.39 6.92
C ASP A 44 5.56 6.65 6.08
N ASN A 45 4.91 6.80 4.91
CA ASN A 45 5.12 7.97 4.06
C ASN A 45 4.54 9.26 4.67
N TYR A 46 3.37 9.18 5.32
CA TYR A 46 2.78 10.32 6.02
C TYR A 46 3.66 10.77 7.18
N GLU A 47 4.09 9.86 8.06
CA GLU A 47 4.97 10.19 9.17
C GLU A 47 6.32 10.76 8.70
N ALA A 48 6.90 10.20 7.64
CA ALA A 48 8.13 10.74 7.05
C ALA A 48 7.95 12.18 6.53
N ALA A 49 6.81 12.46 5.89
CA ALA A 49 6.50 13.79 5.38
C ALA A 49 6.21 14.79 6.51
N VAL A 50 5.45 14.39 7.53
CA VAL A 50 5.21 15.22 8.72
C VAL A 50 6.50 15.48 9.48
N LYS A 51 7.36 14.48 9.66
CA LYS A 51 8.67 14.64 10.28
C LYS A 51 9.53 15.65 9.55
N LYS A 52 9.49 15.64 8.21
CA LYS A 52 10.19 16.63 7.39
C LYS A 52 9.60 18.04 7.55
N GLU A 53 8.29 18.14 7.72
CA GLU A 53 7.60 19.42 7.88
C GLU A 53 7.87 20.06 9.24
N LEU A 54 7.68 19.29 10.31
CA LEU A 54 7.86 19.75 11.70
C LEU A 54 9.34 19.88 12.07
N GLY A 55 10.23 19.14 11.40
CA GLY A 55 11.67 19.25 11.59
C GLY A 55 12.07 18.97 13.04
N ARG A 56 12.44 20.01 13.79
CA ARG A 56 12.84 19.91 15.20
C ARG A 56 11.67 19.77 16.16
N ASP A 57 10.48 20.15 15.74
CA ASP A 57 9.27 20.05 16.56
C ASP A 57 8.67 18.64 16.49
N TYR A 58 9.16 17.77 15.59
CA TYR A 58 8.78 16.37 15.55
C TYR A 58 9.33 15.65 16.78
N PRO A 59 8.50 15.01 17.63
CA PRO A 59 8.99 14.38 18.85
C PRO A 59 9.97 13.25 18.56
N ASP A 60 11.09 13.23 19.30
CA ASP A 60 11.94 12.05 19.41
C ASP A 60 11.49 11.26 20.64
N LEU A 61 11.06 10.02 20.43
CA LEU A 61 10.62 9.16 21.52
C LEU A 61 11.80 8.34 22.07
N GLU A 62 11.76 8.06 23.37
CA GLU A 62 12.75 7.19 24.01
C GLU A 62 12.59 5.74 23.55
N ASP A 63 13.69 4.99 23.57
CA ASP A 63 13.68 3.55 23.26
C ASP A 63 12.70 2.81 24.18
N GLY A 64 11.64 2.26 23.58
CA GLY A 64 10.60 1.50 24.27
C GLY A 64 9.27 2.23 24.47
N ASP A 65 9.15 3.51 24.09
CA ASP A 65 7.84 4.16 23.94
C ASP A 65 7.15 3.60 22.70
N SER A 66 5.98 2.99 22.89
CA SER A 66 5.23 2.35 21.81
C SER A 66 4.21 3.25 21.12
N ARG A 67 4.13 4.53 21.53
CA ARG A 67 3.31 5.53 20.85
C ARG A 67 3.96 5.94 19.53
N THR A 68 3.16 6.44 18.60
CA THR A 68 3.70 7.13 17.43
C THR A 68 4.16 8.54 17.84
N PRO A 69 5.30 9.04 17.33
CA PRO A 69 5.72 10.41 17.62
C PRO A 69 4.66 11.45 17.24
N LEU A 70 3.92 11.18 16.15
CA LEU A 70 2.82 12.03 15.74
C LEU A 70 1.67 12.09 16.76
N ALA A 71 1.34 10.97 17.42
CA ALA A 71 0.35 10.97 18.50
C ALA A 71 0.77 11.85 19.68
N VAL A 72 2.07 11.86 20.00
CA VAL A 72 2.62 12.73 21.05
C VAL A 72 2.52 14.19 20.63
N TRP A 73 2.85 14.51 19.38
CA TRP A 73 2.75 15.87 18.85
C TRP A 73 1.31 16.40 18.85
N TYR A 74 0.34 15.60 18.36
CA TYR A 74 -1.09 15.95 18.36
C TYR A 74 -1.59 16.28 19.78
N LYS A 75 -1.15 15.51 20.78
CA LYS A 75 -1.54 15.74 22.17
C LYS A 75 -0.94 17.02 22.76
N GLN A 76 0.26 17.40 22.33
CA GLN A 76 0.96 18.58 22.83
C GLN A 76 0.51 19.87 22.15
N ASN A 77 0.06 19.81 20.90
CA ASN A 77 -0.24 20.98 20.06
C ASN A 77 -1.66 20.92 19.47
N PRO A 78 -2.73 20.85 20.30
CA PRO A 78 -4.09 20.67 19.80
C PRO A 78 -4.57 21.82 18.90
N ASP A 79 -4.08 23.04 19.13
CA ASP A 79 -4.48 24.23 18.36
C ASP A 79 -3.82 24.29 16.96
N ASP A 80 -2.74 23.53 16.73
CA ASP A 80 -1.98 23.53 15.48
C ASP A 80 -2.31 22.34 14.55
N ILE A 81 -3.14 21.39 15.01
CA ILE A 81 -3.48 20.18 14.25
C ILE A 81 -4.13 20.53 12.90
N ASP A 82 -5.13 21.42 12.91
CA ASP A 82 -5.88 21.78 11.70
C ASP A 82 -4.98 22.42 10.64
N GLU A 83 -4.02 23.25 11.05
CA GLU A 83 -3.07 23.88 10.12
C GLU A 83 -2.11 22.83 9.54
N LEU A 84 -1.55 21.96 10.38
CA LEU A 84 -0.68 20.88 9.93
C LEU A 84 -1.41 20.00 8.90
N GLU A 85 -2.62 19.55 9.21
CA GLU A 85 -3.39 18.67 8.32
C GLU A 85 -3.71 19.34 6.98
N GLN A 86 -4.05 20.64 6.98
CA GLN A 86 -4.25 21.38 5.74
C GLN A 86 -2.97 21.49 4.91
N GLN A 87 -1.82 21.69 5.54
CA GLN A 87 -0.53 21.71 4.84
C GLN A 87 -0.20 20.34 4.27
N MET A 88 -0.43 19.27 5.04
CA MET A 88 -0.20 17.91 4.59
C MET A 88 -1.09 17.53 3.41
N ARG A 89 -2.38 17.87 3.43
CA ARG A 89 -3.30 17.65 2.29
C ARG A 89 -2.82 18.33 1.00
N ARG A 90 -2.05 19.42 1.09
CA ARG A 90 -1.46 20.08 -0.10
C ARG A 90 -0.17 19.40 -0.57
N LYS A 91 0.62 18.84 0.35
CA LYS A 91 1.94 18.27 0.08
C LYS A 91 1.90 16.78 -0.27
N THR A 92 1.17 16.00 0.52
CA THR A 92 1.05 14.54 0.38
C THR A 92 -0.27 14.11 -0.22
N HIS A 93 -1.23 15.02 -0.37
CA HIS A 93 -2.60 14.76 -0.87
C HIS A 93 -3.50 13.93 0.05
N TYR A 94 -2.99 13.51 1.22
CA TYR A 94 -3.75 12.79 2.23
C TYR A 94 -3.22 13.00 3.65
N VAL A 95 -4.06 12.70 4.64
CA VAL A 95 -3.77 12.76 6.08
C VAL A 95 -4.13 11.42 6.73
N VAL A 96 -3.28 10.88 7.59
CA VAL A 96 -3.60 9.71 8.41
C VAL A 96 -3.56 10.12 9.87
N GLU A 97 -4.69 10.05 10.56
CA GLU A 97 -4.73 10.38 11.99
C GLU A 97 -3.86 9.41 12.81
N PRO A 98 -3.28 9.87 13.94
CA PRO A 98 -2.39 9.03 14.75
C PRO A 98 -3.02 7.71 15.22
N ALA A 99 -4.33 7.68 15.46
CA ALA A 99 -5.06 6.48 15.86
C ALA A 99 -5.10 5.41 14.76
N PHE A 100 -5.00 5.80 13.49
CA PHE A 100 -5.11 4.91 12.32
C PHE A 100 -3.75 4.59 11.70
N LEU A 101 -2.66 5.21 12.19
CA LEU A 101 -1.31 4.89 11.75
C LEU A 101 -0.96 3.42 12.02
N TRP A 102 -0.22 2.83 11.08
CA TRP A 102 0.30 1.48 11.18
C TRP A 102 1.06 1.25 12.49
N GLY A 103 1.89 2.20 12.94
CA GLY A 103 2.56 2.12 14.24
C GLY A 103 1.59 1.85 15.39
N ASN A 104 0.51 2.64 15.50
CA ASN A 104 -0.52 2.45 16.51
C ASN A 104 -1.26 1.11 16.36
N ILE A 105 -1.67 0.76 15.13
CA ILE A 105 -2.37 -0.50 14.84
C ILE A 105 -1.51 -1.73 15.21
N THR A 106 -0.21 -1.69 14.93
CA THR A 106 0.70 -2.78 15.30
C THR A 106 0.93 -2.88 16.80
N GLU A 107 0.94 -1.75 17.52
CA GLU A 107 1.03 -1.76 18.97
C GLU A 107 -0.22 -2.36 19.61
N MET A 108 -1.41 -1.95 19.15
CA MET A 108 -2.68 -2.57 19.56
C MET A 108 -2.69 -4.09 19.29
N ALA A 109 -2.16 -4.53 18.15
CA ALA A 109 -2.02 -5.96 17.84
C ALA A 109 -1.03 -6.67 18.77
N ARG A 110 0.06 -6.00 19.15
CA ARG A 110 1.09 -6.53 20.06
C ARG A 110 0.54 -6.73 21.47
N THR A 111 -0.29 -5.79 21.95
CA THR A 111 -0.92 -5.83 23.28
C THR A 111 -2.22 -6.64 23.32
N GLN A 112 -2.72 -7.12 22.17
CA GLN A 112 -4.01 -7.80 22.04
C GLN A 112 -5.18 -6.92 22.48
N ASP A 113 -5.16 -5.66 22.05
CA ASP A 113 -6.21 -4.69 22.37
C ASP A 113 -7.57 -5.13 21.80
N GLU A 114 -8.62 -5.10 22.64
CA GLU A 114 -9.99 -5.51 22.26
C GLU A 114 -10.64 -4.54 21.25
N GLU A 115 -10.17 -3.30 21.13
CA GLU A 115 -10.70 -2.29 20.21
C GLU A 115 -9.95 -2.25 18.86
N LEU A 116 -8.97 -3.14 18.61
CA LEU A 116 -8.20 -3.13 17.36
C LEU A 116 -9.10 -3.24 16.12
N LEU A 117 -10.02 -4.21 16.09
CA LEU A 117 -10.90 -4.42 14.94
C LEU A 117 -11.75 -3.18 14.64
N ARG A 118 -12.33 -2.56 15.68
CA ARG A 118 -13.12 -1.34 15.52
C ARG A 118 -12.28 -0.15 15.08
N THR A 119 -11.07 -0.02 15.62
CA THR A 119 -10.14 1.06 15.25
C THR A 119 -9.70 0.92 13.80
N LEU A 120 -9.42 -0.31 13.36
CA LEU A 120 -9.07 -0.64 11.99
C LEU A 120 -10.21 -0.35 11.01
N GLN A 121 -11.45 -0.71 11.35
CA GLN A 121 -12.65 -0.39 10.55
C GLN A 121 -12.80 1.12 10.37
N LYS A 122 -12.74 1.88 11.47
CA LYS A 122 -12.79 3.35 11.43
C LYS A 122 -11.65 3.95 10.62
N GLY A 123 -10.45 3.39 10.73
CA GLY A 123 -9.29 3.84 9.97
C GLY A 123 -9.46 3.68 8.47
N PHE A 124 -9.98 2.54 8.01
CA PHE A 124 -10.30 2.36 6.59
C PHE A 124 -11.41 3.29 6.12
N ASP A 125 -12.49 3.44 6.90
CA ASP A 125 -13.56 4.38 6.58
C ASP A 125 -13.03 5.83 6.49
N TYR A 126 -12.18 6.24 7.43
CA TYR A 126 -11.53 7.56 7.43
C TYR A 126 -10.63 7.75 6.20
N ILE A 127 -9.81 6.75 5.86
CA ILE A 127 -8.92 6.84 4.70
C ILE A 127 -9.70 7.00 3.40
N GLU A 128 -10.83 6.31 3.24
CA GLU A 128 -11.63 6.42 2.02
C GLU A 128 -12.40 7.75 1.90
N ASN A 129 -12.92 8.25 3.01
CA ASN A 129 -13.91 9.33 3.00
C ASN A 129 -13.34 10.70 3.38
N GLU A 130 -12.33 10.74 4.23
CA GLU A 130 -11.87 11.97 4.89
C GLU A 130 -10.38 12.24 4.69
N SER A 131 -9.55 11.22 4.47
CA SER A 131 -8.09 11.39 4.38
C SER A 131 -7.64 12.17 3.15
N PHE A 132 -8.29 11.97 2.01
CA PHE A 132 -7.94 12.63 0.74
C PHE A 132 -8.86 13.84 0.46
N ALA A 133 -8.38 14.80 -0.34
CA ALA A 133 -9.20 15.94 -0.76
C ALA A 133 -10.38 15.56 -1.68
N SER A 134 -10.29 14.43 -2.37
CA SER A 134 -11.37 13.81 -3.14
C SER A 134 -11.68 12.45 -2.56
N THR A 135 -12.95 12.03 -2.52
CA THR A 135 -13.33 10.73 -1.98
C THR A 135 -12.64 9.60 -2.74
N PHE A 136 -11.88 8.77 -2.02
CA PHE A 136 -11.29 7.54 -2.56
C PHE A 136 -12.17 6.33 -2.23
N GLY A 137 -13.49 6.50 -2.37
CA GLY A 137 -14.48 5.50 -1.96
C GLY A 137 -14.18 4.11 -2.52
N GLY A 138 -14.34 3.11 -1.65
CA GLY A 138 -14.20 1.70 -1.97
C GLY A 138 -12.76 1.22 -2.11
N LEU A 139 -11.74 1.97 -1.70
CA LEU A 139 -10.34 1.52 -1.79
C LEU A 139 -10.13 0.20 -1.04
N PHE A 140 -10.66 0.08 0.18
CA PHE A 140 -10.66 -1.08 1.04
C PHE A 140 -11.98 -1.87 0.99
N SER A 141 -12.84 -1.70 -0.03
CA SER A 141 -14.11 -2.46 -0.10
C SER A 141 -13.95 -3.97 -0.17
N GLU A 142 -12.77 -4.44 -0.60
CA GLU A 142 -12.46 -5.86 -0.77
C GLU A 142 -12.16 -6.57 0.55
N ILE A 143 -11.71 -5.84 1.58
CA ILE A 143 -11.38 -6.44 2.87
C ILE A 143 -12.63 -6.55 3.75
N ASN A 144 -13.11 -7.77 3.96
CA ASN A 144 -14.22 -8.01 4.87
C ASN A 144 -13.75 -8.31 6.30
N LEU A 145 -13.48 -7.26 7.08
CA LEU A 145 -13.10 -7.39 8.50
C LEU A 145 -14.15 -8.08 9.40
N ASN A 146 -15.39 -8.25 8.90
CA ASN A 146 -16.47 -8.95 9.60
C ASN A 146 -16.68 -10.40 9.11
N SER A 147 -15.75 -10.93 8.33
CA SER A 147 -15.84 -12.28 7.78
C SER A 147 -15.90 -13.36 8.86
N GLU A 148 -16.82 -14.32 8.70
CA GLU A 148 -16.88 -15.52 9.55
C GLU A 148 -15.61 -16.37 9.46
N LYS A 149 -14.81 -16.21 8.40
CA LYS A 149 -13.52 -16.88 8.23
C LYS A 149 -12.45 -16.35 9.19
N LEU A 150 -12.61 -15.13 9.70
CA LEU A 150 -11.74 -14.56 10.74
C LEU A 150 -12.15 -15.04 12.14
N GLY A 151 -13.46 -15.22 12.36
CA GLY A 151 -14.02 -15.64 13.64
C GLY A 151 -15.54 -15.52 13.67
N LYS A 152 -16.17 -16.24 14.59
CA LYS A 152 -17.64 -16.27 14.73
C LYS A 152 -18.21 -15.01 15.38
N ASP A 153 -17.48 -14.46 16.34
CA ASP A 153 -17.84 -13.26 17.08
C ASP A 153 -16.74 -12.19 16.97
N TYR A 154 -17.03 -11.01 17.52
CA TYR A 154 -16.11 -9.86 17.47
C TYR A 154 -14.75 -10.18 18.12
N SER A 155 -14.75 -10.83 19.30
CA SER A 155 -13.52 -11.17 20.03
C SER A 155 -12.61 -12.09 19.21
N ALA A 156 -13.16 -13.17 18.66
CA ALA A 156 -12.40 -14.12 17.85
C ALA A 156 -11.83 -13.46 16.57
N ARG A 157 -12.59 -12.56 15.95
CA ARG A 157 -12.12 -11.80 14.78
C ARG A 157 -11.00 -10.85 15.16
N ASN A 158 -11.15 -10.13 16.28
CA ASN A 158 -10.15 -9.22 16.81
C ASN A 158 -8.84 -9.96 17.11
N ASP A 159 -8.89 -11.06 17.86
CA ASP A 159 -7.71 -11.85 18.21
C ASP A 159 -6.98 -12.39 16.97
N LYS A 160 -7.75 -12.84 15.97
CA LYS A 160 -7.19 -13.30 14.69
C LYS A 160 -6.51 -12.16 13.93
N LEU A 161 -7.12 -10.97 13.89
CA LEU A 161 -6.53 -9.79 13.26
C LEU A 161 -5.27 -9.31 14.00
N CYS A 162 -5.28 -9.28 15.34
CA CYS A 162 -4.10 -8.99 16.14
C CYS A 162 -2.96 -9.95 15.79
N THR A 163 -3.25 -11.25 15.67
CA THR A 163 -2.26 -12.26 15.27
C THR A 163 -1.72 -12.00 13.86
N ILE A 164 -2.59 -11.67 12.90
CA ILE A 164 -2.19 -11.42 11.51
C ILE A 164 -1.31 -10.17 11.41
N ILE A 165 -1.77 -9.04 11.95
CA ILE A 165 -1.07 -7.77 11.91
C ILE A 165 0.29 -7.88 12.61
N LYS A 166 0.35 -8.52 13.78
CA LYS A 166 1.61 -8.76 14.47
C LYS A 166 2.62 -9.54 13.62
N LYS A 167 2.18 -10.63 12.99
CA LYS A 167 3.06 -11.44 12.13
C LYS A 167 3.54 -10.69 10.90
N ILE A 168 2.66 -9.89 10.29
CA ILE A 168 3.02 -9.01 9.19
C ILE A 168 4.07 -8.02 9.67
N ALA A 169 3.83 -7.31 10.79
CA ALA A 169 4.77 -6.35 11.36
C ALA A 169 6.14 -6.99 11.67
N ASP A 170 6.17 -8.15 12.32
CA ASP A 170 7.40 -8.90 12.62
C ASP A 170 8.16 -9.28 11.33
N GLY A 171 7.45 -9.80 10.33
CA GLY A 171 8.04 -10.18 9.05
C GLY A 171 8.60 -9.00 8.28
N LEU A 172 8.01 -7.83 8.48
CA LEU A 172 8.32 -6.57 7.83
C LEU A 172 9.41 -5.74 8.53
N ALA A 173 9.66 -5.98 9.83
CA ALA A 173 10.58 -5.20 10.65
C ALA A 173 12.04 -5.26 10.16
N GLN A 174 12.42 -6.34 9.49
CA GLN A 174 13.75 -6.55 8.92
C GLN A 174 13.97 -5.87 7.55
N PHE A 175 12.93 -5.23 7.00
CA PHE A 175 12.98 -4.59 5.68
C PHE A 175 12.85 -3.07 5.81
N SER A 176 13.60 -2.36 4.96
CA SER A 176 13.55 -0.91 4.87
C SER A 176 12.12 -0.41 4.64
N THR A 177 11.76 0.70 5.28
CA THR A 177 10.49 1.43 5.09
C THR A 177 10.51 2.36 3.88
N ASP A 178 11.58 2.32 3.07
CA ASP A 178 11.67 3.12 1.85
C ASP A 178 10.50 2.82 0.90
N SER A 179 9.87 3.87 0.34
CA SER A 179 8.65 3.79 -0.48
C SER A 179 8.81 2.80 -1.62
N ASP A 180 9.97 2.83 -2.26
CA ASP A 180 10.31 1.97 -3.40
C ASP A 180 10.33 0.49 -2.99
N THR A 181 10.78 0.19 -1.77
CA THR A 181 10.89 -1.18 -1.25
C THR A 181 9.53 -1.81 -0.99
N LEU A 182 8.59 -1.04 -0.43
CA LEU A 182 7.24 -1.50 -0.19
C LEU A 182 6.44 -1.64 -1.49
N GLY A 183 6.59 -0.70 -2.42
CA GLY A 183 5.99 -0.77 -3.75
C GLY A 183 6.41 -2.05 -4.50
N ASP A 184 7.70 -2.32 -4.59
CA ASP A 184 8.22 -3.52 -5.24
C ASP A 184 7.70 -4.82 -4.60
N ALA A 185 7.61 -4.85 -3.27
CA ALA A 185 7.06 -5.99 -2.54
C ALA A 185 5.57 -6.20 -2.82
N TYR A 186 4.84 -5.09 -2.95
CA TYR A 186 3.43 -5.09 -3.32
C TYR A 186 3.24 -5.66 -4.73
N GLU A 187 4.02 -5.23 -5.72
CA GLU A 187 3.98 -5.79 -7.08
C GLU A 187 4.32 -7.28 -7.11
N TYR A 188 5.34 -7.70 -6.34
CA TYR A 188 5.70 -9.11 -6.25
C TYR A 188 4.54 -9.95 -5.71
N LEU A 189 3.86 -9.49 -4.65
CA LEU A 189 2.71 -10.19 -4.09
C LEU A 189 1.56 -10.27 -5.09
N ILE A 190 1.24 -9.19 -5.80
CA ILE A 190 0.25 -9.22 -6.89
C ILE A 190 0.62 -10.32 -7.90
N GLY A 191 1.88 -10.41 -8.31
CA GLY A 191 2.38 -11.43 -9.22
C GLY A 191 2.23 -12.86 -8.68
N GLN A 192 2.55 -13.09 -7.40
CA GLN A 192 2.39 -14.40 -6.75
C GLN A 192 0.92 -14.83 -6.68
N PHE A 193 0.04 -13.92 -6.27
CA PHE A 193 -1.39 -14.22 -6.22
C PHE A 193 -1.98 -14.43 -7.62
N ALA A 194 -1.54 -13.68 -8.63
CA ALA A 194 -1.93 -13.91 -10.01
C ALA A 194 -1.53 -15.31 -10.49
N ALA A 195 -0.30 -15.76 -10.20
CA ALA A 195 0.18 -17.10 -10.53
C ALA A 195 -0.56 -18.21 -9.77
N GLY A 196 -0.94 -17.97 -8.51
CA GLY A 196 -1.66 -18.92 -7.66
C GLY A 196 -3.17 -19.02 -7.90
N SER A 197 -3.81 -18.00 -8.48
CA SER A 197 -5.27 -17.88 -8.54
C SER A 197 -5.98 -18.79 -9.55
N GLY A 198 -5.27 -19.53 -10.41
CA GLY A 198 -5.86 -20.48 -11.38
C GLY A 198 -6.77 -19.86 -12.46
N LYS A 199 -7.12 -18.57 -12.35
CA LYS A 199 -7.81 -17.78 -13.38
C LYS A 199 -6.79 -17.40 -14.47
N LYS A 200 -7.23 -17.31 -15.74
CA LYS A 200 -6.36 -16.89 -16.84
C LYS A 200 -5.86 -15.47 -16.56
N ALA A 201 -4.60 -15.36 -16.11
CA ALA A 201 -4.03 -14.22 -15.41
C ALA A 201 -3.98 -12.87 -16.18
N GLY A 202 -4.23 -12.88 -17.49
CA GLY A 202 -4.13 -11.68 -18.33
C GLY A 202 -5.12 -10.56 -18.00
N GLU A 203 -6.22 -10.86 -17.29
CA GLU A 203 -7.19 -9.85 -16.83
C GLU A 203 -6.73 -9.12 -15.57
N PHE A 204 -5.80 -9.69 -14.80
CA PHE A 204 -5.43 -9.18 -13.46
C PHE A 204 -4.01 -8.63 -13.41
N TYR A 205 -3.07 -9.27 -14.10
CA TYR A 205 -1.66 -8.95 -14.01
C TYR A 205 -0.92 -9.35 -15.28
N THR A 206 -0.08 -8.44 -15.78
CA THR A 206 0.84 -8.73 -16.87
C THR A 206 2.16 -9.27 -16.30
N PRO A 207 2.57 -10.52 -16.59
CA PRO A 207 3.82 -11.08 -16.09
C PRO A 207 5.03 -10.18 -16.40
N GLN A 208 6.00 -10.13 -15.48
CA GLN A 208 7.05 -9.11 -15.50
C GLN A 208 7.93 -9.17 -16.77
N GLN A 209 8.15 -10.35 -17.33
CA GLN A 209 8.88 -10.53 -18.58
C GLN A 209 8.12 -9.90 -19.76
N ILE A 210 6.80 -10.08 -19.82
CA ILE A 210 5.96 -9.50 -20.86
C ILE A 210 5.87 -7.99 -20.66
N SER A 211 5.62 -7.56 -19.42
CA SER A 211 5.56 -6.15 -19.03
C SER A 211 6.85 -5.42 -19.41
N SER A 212 8.01 -6.05 -19.18
CA SER A 212 9.33 -5.52 -19.53
C SER A 212 9.51 -5.31 -21.03
N ILE A 213 9.07 -6.27 -21.86
CA ILE A 213 9.18 -6.15 -23.31
C ILE A 213 8.24 -5.05 -23.83
N LEU A 214 6.97 -5.07 -23.42
CA LEU A 214 5.98 -4.09 -23.86
C LEU A 214 6.38 -2.67 -23.45
N SER A 215 6.78 -2.48 -22.18
CA SER A 215 7.25 -1.18 -21.72
C SER A 215 8.52 -0.72 -22.43
N ALA A 216 9.46 -1.63 -22.78
CA ALA A 216 10.61 -1.28 -23.59
C ALA A 216 10.23 -0.81 -25.01
N ILE A 217 9.18 -1.38 -25.61
CA ILE A 217 8.69 -0.97 -26.92
C ILE A 217 8.02 0.41 -26.83
N VAL A 218 7.16 0.62 -25.82
CA VAL A 218 6.37 1.86 -25.65
C VAL A 218 7.26 3.10 -25.51
N ILE A 219 8.42 2.97 -24.86
CA ILE A 219 9.33 4.10 -24.62
C ILE A 219 10.23 4.43 -25.82
N LEU A 220 10.17 3.67 -26.91
CA LEU A 220 10.93 3.96 -28.13
C LEU A 220 10.18 4.95 -29.03
N ASP A 221 10.92 5.55 -29.95
CA ASP A 221 10.31 6.19 -31.12
C ASP A 221 9.85 5.14 -32.13
N CYS A 222 8.54 5.06 -32.38
CA CYS A 222 7.98 4.10 -33.32
C CYS A 222 8.30 4.45 -34.78
N GLN A 223 8.64 5.71 -35.06
CA GLN A 223 9.05 6.16 -36.39
C GLN A 223 10.56 6.01 -36.57
N GLU A 224 11.36 6.24 -35.53
CA GLU A 224 12.82 6.11 -35.57
C GLU A 224 13.42 5.37 -34.35
N PRO A 225 13.24 4.04 -34.23
CA PRO A 225 13.67 3.28 -33.04
C PRO A 225 15.18 3.35 -32.75
N THR A 226 15.99 3.63 -33.77
CA THR A 226 17.45 3.77 -33.68
C THR A 226 17.89 4.98 -32.86
N THR A 227 17.01 5.97 -32.67
CA THR A 227 17.25 7.13 -31.79
C THR A 227 17.23 6.77 -30.30
N GLY A 228 16.79 5.54 -29.99
CA GLY A 228 16.75 4.99 -28.65
C GLY A 228 15.51 5.39 -27.87
N LYS A 229 15.65 5.39 -26.55
CA LYS A 229 14.57 5.66 -25.60
C LYS A 229 14.18 7.15 -25.63
N LYS A 230 12.88 7.42 -25.74
CA LYS A 230 12.29 8.77 -25.54
C LYS A 230 12.61 9.29 -24.15
N LYS A 231 12.87 10.59 -24.06
CA LYS A 231 13.12 11.25 -22.76
C LYS A 231 11.83 11.54 -21.99
N TYR A 232 10.73 11.74 -22.72
CA TYR A 232 9.46 12.15 -22.16
C TYR A 232 8.30 11.62 -23.00
N LEU A 233 7.24 11.19 -22.33
CA LEU A 233 5.93 10.92 -22.92
C LEU A 233 4.91 11.88 -22.31
N GLU A 234 4.14 12.58 -23.13
CA GLU A 234 3.08 13.46 -22.63
C GLU A 234 2.01 12.67 -21.87
N SER A 235 1.58 11.54 -22.44
CA SER A 235 0.61 10.65 -21.83
C SER A 235 0.84 9.19 -22.20
N VAL A 236 0.48 8.27 -21.29
CA VAL A 236 0.39 6.83 -21.54
C VAL A 236 -1.01 6.36 -21.17
N LEU A 237 -1.58 5.46 -21.98
CA LEU A 237 -2.95 4.97 -21.84
C LEU A 237 -2.99 3.45 -21.94
N ASP A 238 -3.69 2.80 -21.01
CA ASP A 238 -4.05 1.38 -21.06
C ASP A 238 -5.56 1.22 -20.82
N PHE A 239 -6.27 0.64 -21.80
CA PHE A 239 -7.73 0.49 -21.77
C PHE A 239 -8.22 -0.71 -20.94
N ALA A 240 -7.31 -1.59 -20.52
CA ALA A 240 -7.59 -2.77 -19.71
C ALA A 240 -6.40 -3.01 -18.77
N CYS A 241 -6.15 -2.03 -17.89
CA CYS A 241 -4.89 -1.91 -17.17
C CYS A 241 -4.66 -2.99 -16.10
N GLY A 242 -5.68 -3.77 -15.74
CA GLY A 242 -5.60 -4.70 -14.62
C GLY A 242 -5.12 -3.96 -13.37
N SER A 243 -4.14 -4.54 -12.68
CA SER A 243 -3.45 -3.95 -11.51
C SER A 243 -2.60 -2.69 -11.78
N GLY A 244 -2.55 -2.19 -13.02
CA GLY A 244 -1.77 -1.00 -13.38
C GLY A 244 -0.25 -1.22 -13.48
N SER A 245 0.25 -2.42 -13.17
CA SER A 245 1.70 -2.72 -13.18
C SER A 245 2.39 -2.45 -14.51
N LEU A 246 1.71 -2.65 -15.65
CA LEU A 246 2.30 -2.34 -16.96
C LEU A 246 2.58 -0.84 -17.11
N LEU A 247 1.61 0.00 -16.73
CA LEU A 247 1.74 1.46 -16.76
C LEU A 247 2.88 1.94 -15.83
N LEU A 248 2.99 1.35 -14.64
CA LEU A 248 4.06 1.63 -13.70
C LEU A 248 5.44 1.22 -14.24
N ASN A 249 5.54 0.08 -14.93
CA ASN A 249 6.79 -0.33 -15.56
C ASN A 249 7.23 0.63 -16.67
N VAL A 250 6.29 1.18 -17.45
CA VAL A 250 6.59 2.24 -18.43
C VAL A 250 7.15 3.48 -17.73
N ARG A 251 6.55 3.89 -16.60
CA ARG A 251 7.05 5.01 -15.78
C ARG A 251 8.45 4.73 -15.21
N GLY A 252 8.64 3.57 -14.60
CA GLY A 252 9.93 3.15 -14.02
C GLY A 252 11.05 3.15 -15.07
N ARG A 253 10.77 2.64 -16.27
CA ARG A 253 11.73 2.70 -17.38
C ARG A 253 12.06 4.11 -17.82
N LEU A 254 11.09 5.03 -17.84
CA LEU A 254 11.28 6.42 -18.25
C LEU A 254 11.99 7.26 -17.18
N GLY A 255 11.73 6.97 -15.91
CA GLY A 255 12.18 7.72 -14.75
C GLY A 255 11.04 8.58 -14.17
N PRO A 256 11.24 9.16 -12.96
CA PRO A 256 10.17 9.78 -12.16
C PRO A 256 9.43 10.93 -12.87
N ASN A 257 10.12 11.67 -13.76
CA ASN A 257 9.56 12.81 -14.52
C ASN A 257 9.42 12.51 -16.02
N GLY A 258 9.50 11.24 -16.41
CA GLY A 258 9.51 10.86 -17.83
C GLY A 258 8.13 10.69 -18.46
N ILE A 259 7.05 10.77 -17.66
CA ILE A 259 5.66 10.70 -18.14
C ILE A 259 4.86 11.86 -17.53
N GLY A 260 4.11 12.59 -18.35
CA GLY A 260 3.23 13.66 -17.90
C GLY A 260 1.94 13.15 -17.25
N LYS A 261 1.19 12.30 -17.96
CA LYS A 261 -0.11 11.78 -17.49
C LYS A 261 -0.24 10.27 -17.73
N ILE A 262 -0.80 9.56 -16.76
CA ILE A 262 -1.10 8.12 -16.87
C ILE A 262 -2.62 7.97 -16.87
N TYR A 263 -3.13 7.25 -17.87
CA TYR A 263 -4.54 6.92 -18.02
C TYR A 263 -4.70 5.40 -18.00
N GLY A 264 -5.63 4.91 -17.19
CA GLY A 264 -5.95 3.50 -17.07
C GLY A 264 -7.46 3.29 -17.00
N GLN A 265 -7.96 2.25 -17.66
CA GLN A 265 -9.34 1.79 -17.51
C GLN A 265 -9.33 0.33 -17.07
N GLU A 266 -10.17 0.02 -16.08
CA GLU A 266 -10.40 -1.34 -15.60
C GLU A 266 -11.89 -1.53 -15.34
N LYS A 267 -12.43 -2.69 -15.76
CA LYS A 267 -13.85 -3.03 -15.65
C LYS A 267 -14.17 -3.63 -14.28
N ASN A 268 -13.27 -4.46 -13.75
CA ASN A 268 -13.46 -5.14 -12.48
C ASN A 268 -13.14 -4.20 -11.31
N ILE A 269 -14.10 -3.96 -10.41
CA ILE A 269 -13.95 -3.01 -9.29
C ILE A 269 -12.81 -3.41 -8.34
N THR A 270 -12.69 -4.70 -7.99
CA THR A 270 -11.61 -5.24 -7.17
C THR A 270 -10.23 -4.92 -7.79
N THR A 271 -10.09 -5.18 -9.10
CA THR A 271 -8.83 -4.95 -9.82
C THR A 271 -8.57 -3.45 -10.04
N TYR A 272 -9.61 -2.65 -10.22
CA TYR A 272 -9.54 -1.19 -10.31
C TYR A 272 -9.01 -0.59 -9.00
N ASN A 273 -9.51 -1.03 -7.85
CA ASN A 273 -9.02 -0.58 -6.54
C ASN A 273 -7.58 -1.02 -6.29
N LEU A 274 -7.22 -2.23 -6.71
CA LEU A 274 -5.84 -2.69 -6.70
C LEU A 274 -4.93 -1.78 -7.54
N ALA A 275 -5.36 -1.38 -8.74
CA ALA A 275 -4.60 -0.46 -9.59
C ALA A 275 -4.40 0.91 -8.94
N ARG A 276 -5.44 1.43 -8.26
CA ARG A 276 -5.37 2.71 -7.53
C ARG A 276 -4.38 2.66 -6.38
N MET A 277 -4.43 1.61 -5.56
CA MET A 277 -3.43 1.39 -4.52
C MET A 277 -2.05 1.32 -5.13
N ASN A 278 -1.86 0.49 -6.15
CA ASN A 278 -0.56 0.28 -6.77
C ASN A 278 0.04 1.58 -7.33
N MET A 279 -0.79 2.45 -7.92
CA MET A 279 -0.37 3.77 -8.39
C MET A 279 0.08 4.70 -7.25
N LEU A 280 -0.61 4.68 -6.10
CA LEU A 280 -0.22 5.45 -4.91
C LEU A 280 1.07 4.93 -4.27
N LEU A 281 1.32 3.62 -4.34
CA LEU A 281 2.56 2.99 -3.85
C LEU A 281 3.80 3.34 -4.70
N HIS A 282 3.60 3.72 -5.97
CA HIS A 282 4.68 3.95 -6.94
C HIS A 282 4.69 5.38 -7.49
N GLY A 283 4.07 6.33 -6.77
CA GLY A 283 3.87 7.69 -7.28
C GLY A 283 3.61 8.74 -6.22
#